data_AF-A0A847MD82-F1
#
_entry.id   AF-A0A847MD82-F1
#
_cell.length_a   1.000
_cell.length_b   1.000
_cell.length_c   1.000
_cell.angle_alpha   90.00
_cell.angle_beta   90.00
_cell.angle_gamma   90.00
#
_symmetry.space_group_name_H-M   'P 1'
#
loop_
_entity.id
_entity.type
_entity.pdbx_description
1 polymer ?
#
loop_
_entity_poly.entity_id
_entity_poly.type
_entity_poly.pdbx_seq_one_letter_code
_entity_poly.pdbx_strand_id
1 'polypeptide(L)'
;LLVFSGLGSRYVENIRSNQYFLKMIFTHPLIILGFFLSIHYLGAWLLELPGILSLLVILLPFSLLAFTAGMPFPILSKLTHQRNPNFFQVVFAWNGFMSVIASLLSHFAAIEFGIHFAYLLSMPIYGFFWIIVYYLKKTFHSIT
;
A
#
# COMPACT_ATOMS: atom_id res chain seq x y z
N LEU A 1 -12.16 6.54 -1.31
CA LEU A 1 -10.92 5.72 -1.29
C LEU A 1 -10.17 5.75 -2.61
N LEU A 2 -10.82 5.47 -3.75
CA LEU A 2 -10.19 5.55 -5.08
C LEU A 2 -9.50 6.88 -5.36
N VAL A 3 -10.14 8.00 -5.02
CA VAL A 3 -9.55 9.34 -5.16
C VAL A 3 -8.23 9.47 -4.39
N PHE A 4 -8.17 9.03 -3.13
CA PHE A 4 -6.95 9.10 -2.32
C PHE A 4 -5.85 8.18 -2.84
N SER A 5 -6.20 6.98 -3.30
CA SER A 5 -5.24 6.09 -3.97
C SER A 5 -4.68 6.74 -5.25
N GLY A 6 -5.54 7.36 -6.07
CA GLY A 6 -5.12 8.13 -7.24
C GLY A 6 -4.23 9.33 -6.90
N LEU A 7 -4.50 10.04 -5.80
CA LEU A 7 -3.65 11.12 -5.30
C LEU A 7 -2.27 10.60 -4.88
N GLY A 8 -2.21 9.47 -4.18
CA GLY A 8 -0.95 8.82 -3.80
C GLY A 8 -0.14 8.39 -5.02
N SER A 9 -0.82 7.83 -6.02
CA SER A 9 -0.24 7.48 -7.31
C SER A 9 0.40 8.69 -8.00
N ARG A 10 -0.35 9.79 -8.13
CA ARG A 10 0.16 11.03 -8.75
C ARG A 10 1.28 11.68 -7.94
N TYR A 11 1.19 11.62 -6.61
CA TYR A 11 2.19 12.20 -5.71
C TYR A 11 3.57 11.58 -5.94
N VAL A 12 3.63 10.25 -6.10
CA VAL A 12 4.89 9.52 -6.16
C VAL A 12 5.60 9.60 -7.53
N GLU A 13 4.89 9.93 -8.60
CA GLU A 13 5.45 10.07 -9.95
C GLU A 13 6.61 11.06 -10.04
N ASN A 14 6.52 12.14 -9.25
CA ASN A 14 7.49 13.24 -9.25
C ASN A 14 8.65 13.03 -8.26
N ILE A 15 8.61 11.97 -7.44
CA ILE A 15 9.61 11.75 -6.41
C ILE A 15 10.87 11.15 -6.99
N ARG A 16 11.98 11.89 -6.86
CA ARG A 16 13.31 11.48 -7.34
C ARG A 16 14.29 11.14 -6.23
N SER A 17 14.00 11.44 -4.97
CA SER A 17 14.94 11.19 -3.85
C SER A 17 14.96 9.72 -3.42
N ASN A 18 16.15 9.16 -3.19
CA ASN A 18 16.30 7.82 -2.58
C ASN A 18 15.93 7.82 -1.09
N GLN A 19 16.10 8.94 -0.40
CA GLN A 19 15.75 9.06 1.01
C GLN A 19 14.24 8.89 1.24
N TYR A 20 13.40 9.29 0.26
CA TYR A 20 11.96 9.05 0.34
C TYR A 20 11.64 7.56 0.43
N PHE A 21 12.21 6.75 -0.48
CA PHE A 21 11.99 5.30 -0.50
C PHE A 21 12.53 4.62 0.76
N LEU A 22 13.67 5.08 1.28
CA LEU A 22 14.20 4.62 2.56
C LEU A 22 13.24 4.90 3.73
N LYS A 23 12.66 6.10 3.78
CA LYS A 23 11.65 6.44 4.81
C LYS A 23 10.43 5.53 4.70
N MET A 24 9.94 5.30 3.48
CA MET A 24 8.72 4.50 3.23
C MET A 24 8.81 3.05 3.71
N ILE A 25 10.02 2.48 3.83
CA ILE A 25 10.24 1.17 4.47
C ILE A 25 9.63 1.11 5.86
N PHE A 26 9.71 2.21 6.62
CA PHE A 26 9.17 2.31 7.96
C PHE A 26 7.80 3.02 7.99
N THR A 27 7.61 4.05 7.17
CA THR A 27 6.39 4.87 7.25
C THR A 27 5.16 4.11 6.77
N HIS A 28 5.26 3.31 5.71
CA HIS A 28 4.10 2.59 5.17
C HIS A 28 3.61 1.50 6.15
N PRO A 29 4.48 0.61 6.68
CA PRO A 29 4.06 -0.32 7.73
C PRO A 29 3.52 0.39 8.99
N LEU A 30 4.09 1.54 9.38
CA LEU A 30 3.59 2.32 10.51
C LEU A 30 2.19 2.90 10.26
N ILE A 31 1.89 3.36 9.04
CA ILE A 31 0.55 3.84 8.65
C ILE A 31 -0.46 2.69 8.68
N ILE A 32 -0.06 1.51 8.20
CA ILE A 32 -0.86 0.28 8.28
C ILE A 32 -1.14 -0.08 9.75
N LEU A 33 -0.13 -0.05 10.61
CA LEU A 33 -0.29 -0.28 12.05
C LEU A 33 -1.22 0.77 12.68
N GLY A 34 -1.00 2.05 12.41
CA GLY A 34 -1.82 3.14 12.93
C GLY A 34 -3.28 3.04 12.47
N PHE A 35 -3.50 2.62 11.23
CA PHE A 35 -4.83 2.29 10.72
C PHE A 35 -5.48 1.18 11.55
N PHE A 36 -4.79 0.06 11.79
CA PHE A 36 -5.36 -1.04 12.58
C PHE A 36 -5.63 -0.65 14.03
N LEU A 37 -4.73 0.07 14.68
CA LEU A 37 -4.95 0.60 16.03
C LEU A 37 -6.17 1.54 16.04
N SER A 38 -6.31 2.38 15.01
CA SER A 38 -7.47 3.26 14.88
C SER A 38 -8.77 2.45 14.80
N ILE A 39 -8.85 1.42 13.95
CA ILE A 39 -10.04 0.56 13.85
C ILE A 39 -10.30 -0.18 15.17
N HIS A 40 -9.26 -0.71 15.80
CA HIS A 40 -9.39 -1.50 17.04
C HIS A 40 -9.92 -0.64 18.20
N TYR A 41 -9.35 0.54 18.43
CA TYR A 41 -9.75 1.40 19.55
C TYR A 41 -10.99 2.23 19.27
N LEU A 42 -11.21 2.66 18.02
CA LEU A 42 -12.41 3.43 17.65
C LEU A 42 -13.61 2.55 17.34
N GLY A 43 -13.44 1.23 17.17
CA GLY A 43 -14.49 0.33 16.72
C GLY A 43 -15.77 0.40 17.56
N ALA A 44 -15.65 0.32 18.88
CA ALA A 44 -16.80 0.41 19.78
C ALA A 44 -17.50 1.78 19.67
N TRP A 45 -16.72 2.86 19.64
CA TRP A 45 -17.24 4.23 19.52
C TRP A 45 -17.91 4.49 18.15
N LEU A 46 -17.35 3.93 17.08
CA LEU A 46 -17.89 4.04 15.72
C LEU A 46 -19.26 3.37 15.55
N LEU A 47 -19.55 2.33 16.33
CA LEU A 47 -20.83 1.64 16.32
C LEU A 47 -21.93 2.41 17.06
N GLU A 48 -21.56 3.27 18.01
CA GLU A 48 -22.48 4.12 18.77
C GLU A 48 -22.85 5.42 18.03
N LEU A 49 -22.03 5.82 17.05
CA LEU A 49 -22.27 7.01 16.26
C LEU A 49 -23.35 6.80 15.19
N PRO A 50 -24.12 7.86 14.83
CA PRO A 50 -24.92 7.86 13.62
C PRO A 50 -24.08 7.49 12.39
N GLY A 51 -24.61 6.64 11.51
CA GLY A 51 -23.84 6.03 10.42
C GLY A 51 -23.05 7.01 9.54
N ILE A 52 -23.60 8.21 9.29
CA ILE A 52 -22.91 9.27 8.53
C ILE A 52 -21.69 9.81 9.29
N LEU A 53 -21.80 10.02 10.60
CA LEU A 53 -20.69 10.49 11.42
C LEU A 53 -19.62 9.39 11.55
N SER A 54 -20.03 8.15 11.73
CA SER A 54 -19.13 6.98 11.74
C SER A 54 -18.33 6.89 10.42
N LEU A 55 -19.01 7.08 9.28
CA LEU A 55 -18.38 7.14 7.96
C LEU A 55 -17.38 8.29 7.83
N LEU A 56 -17.70 9.48 8.34
CA LEU A 56 -16.78 10.63 8.27
C LEU A 56 -15.54 10.43 9.13
N VAL A 57 -15.71 9.89 10.34
CA VAL A 57 -14.59 9.57 11.24
C VAL A 57 -13.68 8.52 10.60
N ILE A 58 -14.25 7.45 10.05
CA ILE A 58 -13.48 6.36 9.47
C ILE A 58 -12.82 6.71 8.15
N LEU A 59 -13.35 7.72 7.44
CA LEU A 59 -12.78 8.18 6.18
C LEU A 59 -11.33 8.64 6.33
N LEU A 60 -10.98 9.27 7.44
CA LEU A 60 -9.63 9.80 7.66
C LEU A 60 -8.55 8.70 7.70
N PRO A 61 -8.60 7.69 8.60
CA PRO A 61 -7.60 6.62 8.61
C PRO A 61 -7.59 5.83 7.30
N PHE A 62 -8.77 5.58 6.71
CA PHE A 62 -8.84 4.92 5.41
C PHE A 62 -8.25 5.75 4.27
N SER A 63 -8.39 7.08 4.29
CA SER A 63 -7.86 7.96 3.27
C SER A 63 -6.34 7.96 3.27
N LEU A 64 -5.73 7.99 4.45
CA LEU A 64 -4.28 7.94 4.62
C LEU A 64 -3.72 6.59 4.15
N LEU A 65 -4.36 5.49 4.55
CA LEU A 65 -3.98 4.15 4.10
C LEU A 65 -4.14 4.02 2.57
N ALA A 66 -5.26 4.49 2.01
CA ALA A 66 -5.50 4.45 0.57
C ALA A 66 -4.46 5.26 -0.20
N PHE A 67 -4.08 6.43 0.32
CA PHE A 67 -3.04 7.28 -0.27
C PHE A 67 -1.70 6.55 -0.33
N THR A 68 -1.23 5.93 0.76
CA THR A 68 0.05 5.20 0.72
C THR A 68 -0.02 3.91 -0.08
N ALA A 69 -1.14 3.19 -0.03
CA ALA A 69 -1.37 1.97 -0.79
C ALA A 69 -1.47 2.22 -2.31
N GLY A 70 -1.79 3.45 -2.73
CA GLY A 70 -1.82 3.86 -4.14
C GLY A 70 -0.43 4.10 -4.77
N MET A 71 0.63 4.22 -3.97
CA MET A 71 1.98 4.56 -4.46
C MET A 71 2.77 3.39 -5.11
N PRO A 72 2.74 2.15 -4.60
CA PRO A 72 3.60 1.06 -5.08
C PRO A 72 3.52 0.79 -6.57
N PHE A 73 2.30 0.73 -7.11
CA PHE A 73 2.10 0.32 -8.49
C PHE A 73 2.67 1.32 -9.53
N PRO A 74 2.44 2.64 -9.42
CA PRO A 74 3.09 3.63 -10.28
C PRO A 74 4.62 3.60 -10.21
N ILE A 75 5.19 3.39 -9.01
CA ILE A 75 6.65 3.27 -8.86
C ILE A 75 7.17 2.05 -9.61
N LEU A 76 6.53 0.89 -9.40
CA LEU A 76 6.93 -0.35 -10.07
C LEU A 76 6.78 -0.21 -11.58
N SER A 77 5.68 0.39 -12.04
CA SER A 77 5.41 0.68 -13.45
C SER A 77 6.50 1.54 -14.06
N LYS A 78 6.88 2.63 -13.40
CA LYS A 78 7.95 3.53 -13.84
C LYS A 78 9.31 2.82 -13.89
N LEU A 79 9.67 2.06 -12.85
CA LEU A 79 10.93 1.32 -12.80
C LEU A 79 11.00 0.23 -13.88
N THR A 80 9.90 -0.50 -14.10
CA THR A 80 9.82 -1.50 -15.16
C THR A 80 9.90 -0.85 -16.53
N HIS A 81 9.14 0.22 -16.77
CA HIS A 81 9.18 0.93 -18.05
C HIS A 81 10.59 1.50 -18.35
N GLN A 82 11.31 1.99 -17.34
CA GLN A 82 12.68 2.49 -17.51
C GLN A 82 13.71 1.39 -17.78
N ARG A 83 13.53 0.19 -17.20
CA ARG A 83 14.51 -0.91 -17.30
C ARG A 83 14.22 -1.89 -18.43
N ASN A 84 12.94 -2.18 -18.67
CA ASN A 84 12.47 -3.11 -19.68
C ASN A 84 11.03 -2.73 -20.11
N PRO A 85 10.88 -1.81 -21.09
CA PRO A 85 9.58 -1.36 -21.58
C PRO A 85 8.67 -2.51 -22.04
N ASN A 86 9.24 -3.52 -22.69
CA ASN A 86 8.49 -4.67 -23.21
C ASN A 86 7.90 -5.53 -22.07
N PHE A 87 8.49 -5.49 -20.89
CA PHE A 87 8.03 -6.26 -19.73
C PHE A 87 6.93 -5.54 -18.93
N PHE A 88 6.67 -4.26 -19.21
CA PHE A 88 5.64 -3.50 -18.49
C PHE A 88 4.25 -4.13 -18.62
N GLN A 89 3.86 -4.56 -19.82
CA GLN A 89 2.56 -5.20 -20.07
C GLN A 89 2.36 -6.46 -19.21
N VAL A 90 3.43 -7.25 -19.05
CA VAL A 90 3.43 -8.45 -18.22
C VAL A 90 3.24 -8.08 -16.75
N VAL A 91 3.99 -7.10 -16.23
CA VAL A 91 3.84 -6.62 -14.84
C VAL A 91 2.44 -6.07 -14.57
N PHE A 92 1.86 -5.34 -15.52
CA PHE A 92 0.48 -4.85 -15.43
C PHE A 92 -0.52 -6.00 -15.31
N ALA A 93 -0.39 -7.03 -16.16
CA ALA A 93 -1.24 -8.22 -16.11
C ALA A 93 -1.10 -8.98 -14.76
N TRP A 94 0.13 -9.12 -14.27
CA TRP A 94 0.40 -9.73 -12.96
C TRP A 94 -0.26 -8.97 -11.81
N ASN A 95 -0.33 -7.64 -11.84
CA ASN A 95 -1.02 -6.87 -10.81
C ASN A 95 -2.51 -7.26 -10.73
N GLY A 96 -3.20 -7.26 -11.87
CA GLY A 96 -4.61 -7.65 -11.93
C GLY A 96 -4.83 -9.08 -11.44
N PHE A 97 -4.02 -10.02 -11.91
CA PHE A 97 -4.12 -11.43 -11.52
C PHE A 97 -3.81 -11.65 -10.03
N MET A 98 -2.73 -11.07 -9.51
CA MET A 98 -2.36 -11.19 -8.09
C MET A 98 -3.38 -10.55 -7.16
N SER A 99 -4.11 -9.52 -7.60
CA SER A 99 -5.19 -8.93 -6.80
C SER A 99 -6.33 -9.93 -6.54
N VAL A 100 -6.64 -10.79 -7.52
CA VAL A 100 -7.63 -11.87 -7.36
C VAL A 100 -7.11 -12.94 -6.40
N ILE A 101 -5.85 -13.35 -6.55
CA ILE A 101 -5.24 -14.31 -5.62
C ILE A 101 -5.19 -13.74 -4.20
N ALA A 102 -4.78 -12.48 -4.06
CA ALA A 102 -4.65 -11.80 -2.78
C ALA A 102 -6.00 -11.65 -2.08
N SER A 103 -7.09 -11.37 -2.81
CA SER A 103 -8.43 -11.30 -2.20
C SER A 103 -8.90 -12.65 -1.69
N LEU A 104 -8.65 -13.73 -2.43
CA LEU A 104 -8.94 -15.10 -2.00
C LEU A 104 -8.09 -15.52 -0.78
N LEU A 105 -6.77 -15.34 -0.86
CA LEU A 105 -5.86 -15.67 0.25
C LEU A 105 -6.16 -14.85 1.49
N SER A 106 -6.49 -13.55 1.34
CA SER A 106 -6.89 -12.71 2.47
C SER A 106 -8.17 -13.22 3.13
N HIS A 107 -9.11 -13.74 2.35
CA HIS A 107 -10.34 -14.30 2.89
C HIS A 107 -10.08 -15.60 3.65
N PHE A 108 -9.32 -16.53 3.06
CA PHE A 108 -8.92 -17.77 3.75
C PHE A 108 -8.12 -17.47 5.02
N ALA A 109 -7.15 -16.56 4.96
CA ALA A 109 -6.37 -16.16 6.12
C ALA A 109 -7.25 -15.56 7.22
N ALA A 110 -8.28 -14.79 6.87
CA ALA A 110 -9.21 -14.21 7.82
C ALA A 110 -10.12 -15.26 8.48
N ILE A 111 -10.51 -16.32 7.76
CA ILE A 111 -11.30 -17.43 8.30
C ILE A 111 -10.46 -18.28 9.25
N GLU A 112 -9.27 -18.70 8.81
CA GLU A 112 -8.43 -19.67 9.54
C GLU A 112 -7.68 -19.04 10.72
N PHE A 113 -7.15 -17.82 10.54
CA PHE A 113 -6.25 -17.18 11.51
C PHE A 113 -6.82 -15.87 12.06
N GLY A 114 -8.05 -15.51 11.67
CA GLY A 114 -8.68 -14.26 12.05
C GLY A 114 -8.22 -13.06 11.21
N ILE A 115 -9.04 -12.00 11.22
CA ILE A 115 -8.79 -10.80 10.42
C ILE A 115 -7.47 -10.09 10.78
N HIS A 116 -7.05 -10.18 12.05
CA HIS A 116 -5.81 -9.60 12.55
C HIS A 116 -4.56 -10.22 11.92
N PHE A 117 -4.61 -11.51 11.56
CA PHE A 117 -3.46 -12.17 10.93
C PHE A 117 -3.21 -11.64 9.51
N ALA A 118 -4.26 -11.56 8.69
CA ALA A 118 -4.18 -11.00 7.34
C ALA A 118 -3.63 -9.56 7.36
N TYR A 119 -4.00 -8.81 8.38
CA TYR A 119 -3.54 -7.46 8.64
C TYR A 119 -2.08 -7.37 9.06
N LEU A 120 -1.65 -8.16 10.04
CA LEU A 120 -0.25 -8.22 10.47
C LEU A 120 0.68 -8.65 9.32
N LEU A 121 0.22 -9.55 8.44
CA LEU A 121 0.98 -10.00 7.29
C LEU A 121 1.20 -8.88 6.24
N SER A 122 0.30 -7.91 6.15
CA SER A 122 0.44 -6.80 5.20
C SER A 122 1.65 -5.89 5.51
N MET A 123 1.99 -5.71 6.80
CA MET A 123 3.11 -4.85 7.22
C MET A 123 4.47 -5.29 6.65
N PRO A 124 4.92 -6.55 6.84
CA PRO A 124 6.18 -7.01 6.27
C PRO A 124 6.14 -7.06 4.74
N ILE A 125 4.99 -7.32 4.11
CA ILE A 125 4.86 -7.29 2.64
C ILE A 125 5.14 -5.89 2.10
N TYR A 126 4.49 -4.86 2.63
CA TYR A 126 4.74 -3.49 2.20
C TYR A 126 6.15 -3.02 2.56
N GLY A 127 6.68 -3.37 3.74
CA GLY A 127 8.07 -3.09 4.10
C GLY A 127 9.06 -3.70 3.11
N PHE A 128 8.89 -4.98 2.77
CA PHE A 128 9.71 -5.70 1.81
C PHE A 128 9.63 -5.10 0.40
N PHE A 129 8.44 -4.70 -0.03
CA PHE A 129 8.27 -3.97 -1.29
C PHE A 129 9.15 -2.71 -1.34
N TRP A 130 9.13 -1.88 -0.30
CA TRP A 130 9.94 -0.66 -0.27
C TRP A 130 11.44 -0.94 -0.19
N ILE A 131 11.85 -2.01 0.49
CA ILE A 131 13.24 -2.49 0.49
C ILE A 131 13.67 -2.80 -0.94
N ILE A 132 12.88 -3.59 -1.69
CA ILE A 132 13.17 -3.91 -3.09
C ILE A 132 13.29 -2.64 -3.92
N VAL A 133 12.31 -1.74 -3.85
CA VAL A 133 12.31 -0.48 -4.60
C VAL A 133 13.54 0.37 -4.30
N TYR A 134 13.92 0.49 -3.02
CA TYR A 134 15.10 1.24 -2.59
C TYR A 134 16.38 0.69 -3.24
N TYR A 135 16.57 -0.63 -3.20
CA TYR A 135 17.74 -1.26 -3.82
C TYR A 135 17.72 -1.15 -5.35
N LEU A 136 16.57 -1.39 -6.00
CA LEU A 136 16.45 -1.24 -7.45
C LEU A 136 16.77 0.19 -7.90
N LYS A 137 16.30 1.20 -7.17
CA LYS A 137 16.57 2.59 -7.54
C LYS A 137 18.02 3.00 -7.28
N LYS A 138 18.63 2.49 -6.20
CA LYS A 138 20.05 2.70 -5.90
C LYS A 138 20.95 2.15 -7.01
N THR A 139 20.71 0.92 -7.47
CA THR A 139 21.48 0.31 -8.57
C THR A 139 21.34 1.09 -9.88
N PHE A 140 20.18 1.67 -10.16
CA PHE A 140 19.97 2.41 -11.41
C PHE A 140 20.80 3.70 -11.48
N HIS A 141 20.93 4.45 -10.37
CA HIS A 141 21.74 5.67 -10.33
C HIS A 141 23.26 5.43 -10.35
N SER A 142 23.75 4.19 -10.15
CA SER A 142 25.19 3.92 -10.24
C SER A 142 25.65 3.52 -11.64
N ILE A 143 24.73 3.40 -12.61
CA ILE A 143 25.00 2.92 -13.97
C ILE A 143 24.89 4.06 -15.00
N THR A 144 24.34 5.21 -14.61
CA THR A 144 24.32 6.48 -15.37
C THR A 144 25.30 7.47 -14.77
#